data_AF-A0A522EXU1-F1
#
_entry.id   AF-A0A522EXU1-F1
#
_cell.length_a   1.000
_cell.length_b   1.000
_cell.length_c   1.000
_cell.angle_alpha   90.00
_cell.angle_beta   90.00
_cell.angle_gamma   90.00
#
_symmetry.space_group_name_H-M   'P 1'
#
loop_
_entity.id
_entity.type
_entity.pdbx_description
1 polymer ?
#
loop_
_entity_poly.entity_id
_entity_poly.type
_entity_poly.pdbx_seq_one_letter_code
_entity_poly.pdbx_strand_id
1 'polypeptide(L)'
;METIEKTPLSEKIVMGLKKAVVELEDFRLQAALGKAEARDVYEEAKKKFDKYVNEAKVRVEDAKDTARERSTQLKALLETLQVQLSLGKAESKEIFKVQQKKITKALNDLEAFIKKNKTANEYYTKLLMEAGKFRVKLDILKMRWELNRLETRIEFDDKKKELLRKLSDVKNRLTKNEEADKKWEHFKDDISDAYSHLKKAFVG
;
A
#
# COMPACT_ATOMS: atom_id res chain seq x y z
N MET A 1 30.14 17.30 3.13
CA MET A 1 28.72 16.92 3.20
C MET A 1 28.32 16.35 1.85
N GLU A 2 28.51 15.06 1.64
CA GLU A 2 28.13 14.34 0.43
C GLU A 2 27.63 12.97 0.90
N THR A 3 26.47 12.50 0.44
CA THR A 3 26.04 11.07 0.36
C THR A 3 24.52 10.83 0.35
N ILE A 4 23.66 11.85 0.30
CA ILE A 4 22.21 11.58 0.23
C ILE A 4 21.76 11.15 -1.18
N GLU A 5 22.58 11.35 -2.22
CA GLU A 5 22.20 11.10 -3.63
C GLU A 5 22.50 9.69 -4.20
N LYS A 6 23.13 8.76 -3.46
CA LYS A 6 23.59 7.47 -4.05
C LYS A 6 22.91 6.20 -3.51
N THR A 7 21.81 6.29 -2.77
CA THR A 7 21.13 5.07 -2.28
C THR A 7 20.43 4.34 -3.44
N PRO A 8 20.77 3.07 -3.73
CA PRO A 8 20.11 2.27 -4.75
C PRO A 8 18.60 2.20 -4.52
N LEU A 9 17.85 2.20 -5.62
CA LEU A 9 16.39 2.07 -5.58
C LEU A 9 15.90 0.82 -4.84
N SER A 10 16.59 -0.32 -5.00
CA SER A 10 16.30 -1.55 -4.26
C SER A 10 16.36 -1.32 -2.76
N GLU A 11 17.32 -0.55 -2.29
CA GLU A 11 17.45 -0.15 -0.89
C GLU A 11 16.35 0.82 -0.47
N LYS A 12 15.96 1.78 -1.31
CA LYS A 12 14.80 2.65 -1.06
C LYS A 12 13.51 1.86 -0.90
N ILE A 13 13.27 0.86 -1.75
CA ILE A 13 12.09 -0.02 -1.68
C ILE A 13 12.10 -0.82 -0.38
N VAL A 14 13.23 -1.46 -0.05
CA VAL A 14 13.36 -2.25 1.18
C VAL A 14 13.17 -1.37 2.43
N MET A 15 13.74 -0.17 2.46
CA MET A 15 13.53 0.79 3.54
C MET A 15 12.07 1.20 3.66
N GLY A 16 11.39 1.48 2.55
CA GLY A 16 9.97 1.83 2.54
C GLY A 16 9.09 0.67 3.00
N LEU A 17 9.41 -0.57 2.63
CA LEU A 17 8.70 -1.77 3.11
C LEU A 17 8.90 -1.97 4.61
N LYS A 18 10.13 -1.81 5.12
CA LYS A 18 10.41 -1.84 6.57
C LYS A 18 9.63 -0.77 7.32
N LYS A 19 9.59 0.45 6.79
CA LYS A 19 8.78 1.54 7.35
C LYS A 19 7.29 1.18 7.36
N ALA A 20 6.79 0.57 6.28
CA ALA A 20 5.41 0.11 6.21
C ALA A 20 5.10 -0.96 7.29
N VAL A 21 6.04 -1.85 7.62
CA VAL A 21 5.86 -2.81 8.73
C VAL A 21 5.58 -2.07 10.04
N VAL A 22 6.42 -1.08 10.38
CA VAL A 22 6.29 -0.30 11.61
C VAL A 22 4.98 0.49 11.61
N GLU A 23 4.66 1.19 10.52
CA GLU A 23 3.41 1.95 10.40
C GLU A 23 2.16 1.07 10.51
N LEU A 24 2.21 -0.17 9.99
CA LEU A 24 1.10 -1.12 10.08
C LEU A 24 0.97 -1.72 11.47
N GLU A 25 2.08 -1.90 12.19
CA GLU A 25 2.10 -2.33 13.60
C GLU A 25 1.46 -1.27 14.49
N ASP A 26 1.87 -0.01 14.35
CA ASP A 26 1.27 1.10 15.08
C ASP A 26 -0.22 1.22 14.78
N PHE A 27 -0.61 1.09 13.51
CA PHE A 27 -2.01 1.11 13.09
C PHE A 27 -2.81 -0.05 13.70
N ARG A 28 -2.25 -1.26 13.72
CA ARG A 28 -2.86 -2.43 14.36
C ARG A 28 -3.03 -2.22 15.86
N LEU A 29 -2.04 -1.64 16.54
CA LEU A 29 -2.13 -1.30 17.96
C LEU A 29 -3.23 -0.24 18.20
N GLN A 30 -3.29 0.80 17.39
CA GLN A 30 -4.36 1.81 17.47
C GLN A 30 -5.75 1.20 17.30
N ALA A 31 -5.92 0.32 16.30
CA ALA A 31 -7.16 -0.42 16.09
C ALA A 31 -7.46 -1.40 17.25
N ALA A 32 -6.43 -1.93 17.91
CA ALA A 32 -6.56 -2.88 19.01
C ALA A 32 -6.96 -2.22 20.35
N LEU A 33 -6.35 -1.07 20.64
CA LEU A 33 -6.42 -0.39 21.95
C LEU A 33 -7.81 0.18 22.26
N GLY A 34 -8.73 0.25 21.29
CA GLY A 34 -10.11 0.69 21.51
C GLY A 34 -10.26 2.14 22.00
N LYS A 35 -9.17 2.92 22.02
CA LYS A 35 -9.17 4.34 22.43
C LYS A 35 -9.93 5.24 21.46
N ALA A 36 -10.13 4.78 20.23
CA ALA A 36 -11.00 5.37 19.23
C ALA A 36 -11.88 4.24 18.66
N GLU A 37 -13.11 4.55 18.22
CA GLU A 37 -13.94 3.56 17.55
C GLU A 37 -13.23 3.10 16.26
N ALA A 38 -13.34 1.83 15.89
CA ALA A 38 -12.77 1.33 14.63
C ALA A 38 -13.25 2.13 13.41
N ARG A 39 -14.44 2.75 13.52
CA ARG A 39 -14.97 3.74 12.59
C ARG A 39 -14.08 4.96 12.45
N ASP A 40 -13.66 5.58 13.55
CA ASP A 40 -12.82 6.77 13.52
C ASP A 40 -11.45 6.47 12.91
N VAL A 41 -10.86 5.33 13.29
CA VAL A 41 -9.59 4.86 12.73
C VAL A 41 -9.72 4.61 11.22
N TYR A 42 -10.86 4.06 10.78
CA TYR A 42 -11.16 3.88 9.36
C TYR A 42 -11.30 5.20 8.61
N GLU A 43 -12.08 6.15 9.11
CA GLU A 43 -12.28 7.44 8.45
C GLU A 43 -10.98 8.26 8.41
N GLU A 44 -10.15 8.20 9.45
CA GLU A 44 -8.84 8.84 9.44
C GLU A 44 -7.91 8.18 8.41
N ALA A 45 -7.91 6.85 8.32
CA ALA A 45 -7.14 6.14 7.31
C ALA A 45 -7.59 6.50 5.88
N LYS A 46 -8.90 6.57 5.64
CA LYS A 46 -9.48 7.03 4.37
C LYS A 46 -9.02 8.44 4.03
N LYS A 47 -9.17 9.38 4.96
CA LYS A 47 -8.79 10.79 4.76
C LYS A 47 -7.30 10.96 4.43
N LYS A 48 -6.42 10.25 5.14
CA LYS A 48 -4.98 10.28 4.86
C LYS A 48 -4.65 9.75 3.47
N PHE A 49 -5.29 8.64 3.08
CA PHE A 49 -5.05 8.05 1.77
C PHE A 49 -5.69 8.85 0.62
N ASP A 50 -6.86 9.44 0.85
CA ASP A 50 -7.53 10.35 -0.10
C ASP A 50 -6.66 11.55 -0.43
N LYS A 51 -6.04 12.17 0.59
CA LYS A 51 -5.06 13.25 0.38
C LYS A 51 -3.90 12.79 -0.52
N TYR A 52 -3.37 11.60 -0.27
CA TYR A 52 -2.30 11.03 -1.10
C TYR A 52 -2.76 10.78 -2.54
N VAL A 53 -3.96 10.22 -2.74
CA VAL A 53 -4.54 10.00 -4.07
C VAL A 53 -4.74 11.33 -4.80
N ASN A 54 -5.16 12.38 -4.11
CA ASN A 54 -5.30 13.71 -4.69
C ASN A 54 -3.94 14.28 -5.13
N GLU A 55 -2.91 14.19 -4.30
CA GLU A 55 -1.55 14.58 -4.66
C GLU A 55 -1.01 13.76 -5.85
N ALA A 56 -1.34 12.47 -5.89
CA ALA A 56 -0.99 11.59 -7.00
C ALA A 56 -1.64 12.05 -8.31
N LYS A 57 -2.92 12.45 -8.30
CA LYS A 57 -3.63 12.96 -9.47
C LYS A 57 -2.97 14.21 -10.05
N VAL A 58 -2.69 15.21 -9.19
CA VAL A 58 -2.06 16.47 -9.62
C VAL A 58 -0.74 16.20 -10.34
N ARG A 59 0.09 15.31 -9.80
CA ARG A 59 1.36 14.93 -10.46
C ARG A 59 1.21 14.24 -11.81
N VAL A 60 0.07 13.58 -12.07
CA VAL A 60 -0.20 12.89 -13.33
C VAL A 60 -0.71 13.86 -14.39
N GLU A 61 -1.37 14.94 -13.99
CA GLU A 61 -1.82 16.02 -14.88
C GLU A 61 -0.63 16.78 -15.50
N ASP A 62 0.49 16.88 -14.78
CA ASP A 62 1.71 17.55 -15.25
C ASP A 62 2.51 16.75 -16.31
N ALA A 63 1.98 15.61 -16.80
CA ALA A 63 2.68 14.74 -17.73
C ALA A 63 2.70 15.27 -19.18
N LYS A 64 3.85 15.14 -19.86
CA LYS A 64 4.04 15.54 -21.27
C LYS A 64 3.18 14.72 -22.26
N ASP A 65 2.91 15.30 -23.43
CA ASP A 65 2.03 14.75 -24.47
C ASP A 65 2.34 13.30 -24.92
N THR A 66 3.60 12.88 -24.93
CA THR A 66 4.00 11.51 -25.32
C THR A 66 3.59 10.42 -24.31
N ALA A 67 3.19 10.78 -23.08
CA ALA A 67 2.67 9.87 -22.06
C ALA A 67 1.16 10.06 -21.80
N ARG A 68 0.50 10.93 -22.57
CA ARG A 68 -0.83 11.50 -22.25
C ARG A 68 -1.92 10.44 -22.08
N GLU A 69 -2.02 9.46 -22.99
CA GLU A 69 -3.04 8.41 -22.88
C GLU A 69 -2.91 7.60 -21.58
N ARG A 70 -1.69 7.22 -21.21
CA ARG A 70 -1.42 6.47 -19.97
C ARG A 70 -1.69 7.32 -18.74
N SER A 71 -1.31 8.59 -18.78
CA SER A 71 -1.61 9.55 -17.70
C SER A 71 -3.11 9.74 -17.54
N THR A 72 -3.87 9.83 -18.64
CA THR A 72 -5.34 9.90 -18.59
C THR A 72 -5.95 8.64 -17.96
N GLN A 73 -5.49 7.45 -18.35
CA GLN A 73 -5.96 6.19 -17.75
C GLN A 73 -5.64 6.09 -16.26
N LEU A 74 -4.41 6.45 -15.87
CA LEU A 74 -4.01 6.47 -14.46
C LEU A 74 -4.82 7.48 -13.65
N LYS A 75 -5.04 8.68 -14.19
CA LYS A 75 -5.87 9.71 -13.56
C LYS A 75 -7.30 9.19 -13.35
N ALA A 76 -7.91 8.54 -14.34
CA ALA A 76 -9.25 7.97 -14.21
C ALA A 76 -9.33 6.89 -13.11
N LEU A 77 -8.29 6.06 -12.96
CA LEU A 77 -8.21 5.08 -11.87
C LEU A 77 -8.10 5.76 -10.50
N LEU A 78 -7.28 6.81 -10.39
CA LEU A 78 -7.15 7.60 -9.16
C LEU A 78 -8.44 8.36 -8.82
N GLU A 79 -9.16 8.89 -9.81
CA GLU A 79 -10.47 9.51 -9.63
C GLU A 79 -11.51 8.51 -9.15
N THR A 80 -11.54 7.33 -9.74
CA THR A 80 -12.42 6.24 -9.29
C THR A 80 -12.14 5.90 -7.82
N LEU A 81 -10.87 5.77 -7.45
CA LEU A 81 -10.44 5.50 -6.09
C LEU A 81 -10.83 6.63 -5.14
N GLN A 82 -10.61 7.90 -5.53
CA GLN A 82 -11.00 9.08 -4.76
C GLN A 82 -12.51 9.13 -4.50
N VAL A 83 -13.33 8.80 -5.51
CA VAL A 83 -14.79 8.70 -5.35
C VAL A 83 -15.13 7.66 -4.30
N GLN A 84 -14.51 6.47 -4.33
CA GLN A 84 -14.77 5.43 -3.32
C GLN A 84 -14.33 5.86 -1.92
N LEU A 85 -13.21 6.58 -1.79
CA LEU A 85 -12.72 7.12 -0.51
C LEU A 85 -13.60 8.25 0.03
N SER A 86 -14.26 9.00 -0.85
CA SER A 86 -15.14 10.11 -0.48
C SER A 86 -16.58 9.67 -0.20
N LEU A 87 -16.94 8.41 -0.46
CA LEU A 87 -18.23 7.87 -0.02
C LEU A 87 -18.34 8.03 1.49
N GLY A 88 -19.53 8.44 1.95
CA GLY A 88 -19.81 8.90 3.31
C GLY A 88 -19.32 7.99 4.43
N LYS A 89 -19.51 8.41 5.69
CA LYS A 89 -18.94 7.66 6.83
C LYS A 89 -19.47 6.22 6.88
N ALA A 90 -18.62 5.26 7.22
CA ALA A 90 -19.04 3.89 7.48
C ALA A 90 -19.70 3.79 8.86
N GLU A 91 -20.99 4.15 8.91
CA GLU A 91 -21.76 4.19 10.17
C GLU A 91 -22.14 2.81 10.71
N SER A 92 -22.11 1.79 9.84
CA SER A 92 -22.36 0.40 10.21
C SER A 92 -21.32 -0.55 9.63
N LYS A 93 -21.27 -1.77 10.17
CA LYS A 93 -20.43 -2.86 9.67
C LYS A 93 -20.73 -3.21 8.22
N GLU A 94 -22.00 -3.18 7.83
CA GLU A 94 -22.48 -3.45 6.47
C GLU A 94 -21.99 -2.36 5.52
N ILE A 95 -22.12 -1.09 5.90
CA ILE A 95 -21.64 0.04 5.11
C ILE A 95 -20.12 -0.06 4.94
N PHE A 96 -19.38 -0.37 6.01
CA PHE A 96 -17.95 -0.61 5.94
C PHE A 96 -17.61 -1.72 4.93
N LYS A 97 -18.23 -2.91 5.04
CA LYS A 97 -17.94 -4.03 4.14
C LYS A 97 -18.18 -3.67 2.67
N VAL A 98 -19.25 -2.95 2.39
CA VAL A 98 -19.57 -2.47 1.04
C VAL A 98 -18.50 -1.50 0.55
N GLN A 99 -18.13 -0.51 1.34
CA GLN A 99 -17.07 0.44 0.98
C GLN A 99 -15.72 -0.25 0.81
N GLN A 100 -15.33 -1.10 1.75
CA GLN A 100 -14.10 -1.87 1.71
C GLN A 100 -13.99 -2.69 0.42
N LYS A 101 -15.07 -3.37 0.00
CA LYS A 101 -15.09 -4.16 -1.24
C LYS A 101 -14.87 -3.26 -2.47
N LYS A 102 -15.53 -2.10 -2.53
CA LYS A 102 -15.39 -1.15 -3.64
C LYS A 102 -13.99 -0.53 -3.70
N ILE A 103 -13.46 -0.10 -2.55
CA ILE A 103 -12.12 0.44 -2.42
C ILE A 103 -11.07 -0.62 -2.80
N THR A 104 -11.22 -1.85 -2.31
CA THR A 104 -10.30 -2.96 -2.65
C THR A 104 -10.31 -3.26 -4.14
N LYS A 105 -11.49 -3.23 -4.78
CA LYS A 105 -11.58 -3.36 -6.23
C LYS A 105 -10.80 -2.25 -6.95
N ALA A 106 -11.02 -0.98 -6.58
CA ALA A 106 -10.30 0.15 -7.18
C ALA A 106 -8.77 0.05 -6.98
N LEU A 107 -8.32 -0.42 -5.81
CA LEU A 107 -6.90 -0.69 -5.55
C LEU A 107 -6.34 -1.80 -6.45
N ASN A 108 -7.12 -2.87 -6.70
CA ASN A 108 -6.71 -3.94 -7.59
C ASN A 108 -6.61 -3.48 -9.04
N ASP A 109 -7.56 -2.66 -9.50
CA ASP A 109 -7.55 -2.09 -10.85
C ASP A 109 -6.32 -1.17 -11.03
N LEU A 110 -6.00 -0.35 -10.03
CA LEU A 110 -4.80 0.49 -10.00
C LEU A 110 -3.51 -0.35 -10.03
N GLU A 111 -3.41 -1.38 -9.19
CA GLU A 111 -2.25 -2.28 -9.17
C GLU A 111 -2.05 -2.99 -10.50
N ALA A 112 -3.13 -3.51 -11.11
CA ALA A 112 -3.08 -4.18 -12.40
C ALA A 112 -2.60 -3.23 -13.51
N PHE A 113 -3.04 -1.97 -13.50
CA PHE A 113 -2.54 -0.95 -14.42
C PHE A 113 -1.04 -0.70 -14.22
N ILE A 114 -0.59 -0.51 -12.98
CA ILE A 114 0.81 -0.25 -12.66
C ILE A 114 1.70 -1.43 -13.10
N LYS A 115 1.26 -2.67 -12.86
CA LYS A 115 2.00 -3.89 -13.25
C LYS A 115 2.12 -4.06 -14.76
N LYS A 116 1.05 -3.78 -15.52
CA LYS A 116 1.06 -3.89 -16.99
C LYS A 116 1.95 -2.84 -17.69
N ASN A 117 2.24 -1.73 -17.00
CA ASN A 117 2.98 -0.63 -17.60
C ASN A 117 4.49 -0.89 -17.55
N LYS A 118 5.13 -1.21 -18.68
CA LYS A 118 6.57 -1.56 -18.75
C LYS A 118 7.52 -0.43 -18.33
N THR A 119 7.10 0.82 -18.50
CA THR A 119 7.81 1.99 -17.98
C THR A 119 7.57 2.11 -16.47
N ALA A 120 8.33 1.39 -15.65
CA ALA A 120 8.34 1.72 -14.24
C ALA A 120 9.21 2.94 -13.99
N ASN A 121 8.71 3.80 -13.11
CA ASN A 121 9.45 4.91 -12.55
C ASN A 121 9.23 4.90 -11.04
N GLU A 122 10.03 5.70 -10.34
CA GLU A 122 9.96 5.82 -8.88
C GLU A 122 8.54 6.22 -8.40
N TYR A 123 7.81 6.98 -9.22
CA TYR A 123 6.44 7.39 -8.90
C TYR A 123 5.46 6.20 -8.87
N TYR A 124 5.44 5.34 -9.88
CA TYR A 124 4.60 4.14 -9.90
C TYR A 124 4.88 3.20 -8.73
N THR A 125 6.16 3.12 -8.36
CA THR A 125 6.62 2.30 -7.24
C THR A 125 6.09 2.84 -5.92
N LYS A 126 6.21 4.15 -5.69
CA LYS A 126 5.64 4.81 -4.50
C LYS A 126 4.12 4.64 -4.44
N LEU A 127 3.43 4.81 -5.56
CA LEU A 127 1.98 4.64 -5.65
C LEU A 127 1.55 3.21 -5.29
N LEU A 128 2.26 2.21 -5.81
CA LEU A 128 2.01 0.80 -5.48
C LEU A 128 2.26 0.51 -3.99
N MET A 129 3.30 1.07 -3.39
CA MET A 129 3.60 0.89 -1.97
C MET A 129 2.51 1.51 -1.08
N GLU A 130 2.08 2.74 -1.36
CA GLU A 130 1.03 3.38 -0.57
C GLU A 130 -0.33 2.67 -0.74
N ALA A 131 -0.66 2.22 -1.95
CA ALA A 131 -1.84 1.39 -2.22
C ALA A 131 -1.80 0.06 -1.45
N GLY A 132 -0.66 -0.65 -1.47
CA GLY A 132 -0.45 -1.89 -0.75
C GLY A 132 -0.60 -1.71 0.76
N LYS A 133 0.01 -0.66 1.31
CA LYS A 133 -0.08 -0.32 2.74
C LYS A 133 -1.52 -0.02 3.16
N PHE A 134 -2.24 0.79 2.38
CA PHE A 134 -3.63 1.10 2.68
C PHE A 134 -4.53 -0.14 2.60
N ARG A 135 -4.29 -1.05 1.65
CA ARG A 135 -5.01 -2.34 1.58
C ARG A 135 -4.85 -3.15 2.86
N VAL A 136 -3.63 -3.26 3.40
CA VAL A 136 -3.41 -3.99 4.66
C VAL A 136 -4.11 -3.30 5.83
N LYS A 137 -4.16 -1.96 5.89
CA LYS A 137 -4.95 -1.23 6.91
C LYS A 137 -6.44 -1.56 6.85
N LEU A 138 -7.03 -1.63 5.65
CA LEU A 138 -8.43 -2.04 5.48
C LEU A 138 -8.68 -3.47 5.99
N ASP A 139 -7.75 -4.37 5.72
CA ASP A 139 -7.85 -5.77 6.15
C ASP A 139 -7.70 -5.90 7.68
N ILE A 140 -6.80 -5.15 8.32
CA ILE A 140 -6.68 -5.06 9.79
C ILE A 140 -8.00 -4.59 10.42
N LEU A 141 -8.61 -3.53 9.87
CA LEU A 141 -9.90 -3.01 10.35
C LEU A 141 -11.04 -4.00 10.16
N LYS A 142 -11.06 -4.70 9.02
CA LYS A 142 -12.03 -5.77 8.77
C LYS A 142 -11.90 -6.86 9.83
N MET A 143 -10.68 -7.32 10.14
CA MET A 143 -10.46 -8.33 11.18
C MET A 143 -10.96 -7.87 12.55
N ARG A 144 -10.66 -6.62 12.92
CA ARG A 144 -11.14 -6.03 14.16
C ARG A 144 -12.67 -5.99 14.21
N TRP A 145 -13.36 -5.60 13.14
CA TRP A 145 -14.82 -5.54 13.09
C TRP A 145 -15.54 -6.88 12.92
N GLU A 146 -14.92 -7.85 12.25
CA GLU A 146 -15.54 -9.16 12.00
C GLU A 146 -15.34 -10.13 13.16
N LEU A 147 -14.16 -10.13 13.78
CA LEU A 147 -13.78 -11.14 14.75
C LEU A 147 -13.59 -10.59 16.16
N ASN A 148 -13.62 -9.26 16.35
CA ASN A 148 -13.10 -8.57 17.54
C ASN A 148 -11.71 -9.09 17.96
N ARG A 149 -10.97 -9.64 17.00
CA ARG A 149 -9.76 -10.40 17.22
C ARG A 149 -8.67 -9.78 16.38
N LEU A 150 -7.62 -9.34 17.07
CA LEU A 150 -6.30 -9.18 16.52
C LEU A 150 -5.43 -10.16 17.30
N GLU A 151 -4.51 -10.83 16.63
CA GLU A 151 -3.64 -11.84 17.27
C GLU A 151 -2.94 -11.29 18.51
N THR A 152 -2.50 -12.18 19.40
CA THR A 152 -1.75 -11.76 20.57
C THR A 152 -0.45 -11.06 20.15
N ARG A 153 0.13 -10.25 21.05
CA ARG A 153 1.41 -9.57 20.78
C ARG A 153 2.53 -10.56 20.42
N ILE A 154 2.51 -11.75 21.05
CA ILE A 154 3.49 -12.82 20.85
C ILE A 154 3.39 -13.42 19.44
N GLU A 155 2.18 -13.81 19.00
CA GLU A 155 1.96 -14.36 17.65
C GLU A 155 2.36 -13.35 16.56
N PHE A 156 2.10 -12.07 16.81
CA PHE A 156 2.49 -11.01 15.89
C PHE A 156 4.01 -10.81 15.80
N ASP A 157 4.72 -10.85 16.93
CA ASP A 157 6.18 -10.68 16.95
C ASP A 157 6.89 -11.77 16.12
N ASP A 158 6.36 -13.00 16.14
CA ASP A 158 6.91 -14.09 15.32
C ASP A 158 6.62 -13.92 13.83
N LYS A 159 5.39 -13.50 13.48
CA LYS A 159 5.04 -13.17 12.09
C LYS A 159 5.82 -11.97 11.56
N LYS A 160 6.12 -10.98 12.41
CA LYS A 160 6.98 -9.83 12.09
C LYS A 160 8.40 -10.29 11.80
N LYS A 161 8.98 -11.20 12.60
CA LYS A 161 10.30 -11.77 12.32
C LYS A 161 10.32 -12.51 10.98
N GLU A 162 9.30 -13.33 10.70
CA GLU A 162 9.18 -14.05 9.43
C GLU A 162 9.10 -13.08 8.23
N LEU A 163 8.32 -12.01 8.38
CA LEU A 163 8.23 -10.96 7.37
C LEU A 163 9.56 -10.23 7.15
N LEU A 164 10.28 -9.88 8.23
CA LEU A 164 11.58 -9.22 8.12
C LEU A 164 12.63 -10.12 7.43
N ARG A 165 12.53 -11.44 7.62
CA ARG A 165 13.31 -12.43 6.85
C ARG A 165 12.92 -12.39 5.37
N LYS A 166 11.63 -12.45 5.04
CA LYS A 166 11.15 -12.33 3.64
C LYS A 166 11.54 -11.02 2.97
N LEU A 167 11.56 -9.90 3.69
CA LEU A 167 12.05 -8.62 3.17
C LEU A 167 13.55 -8.65 2.89
N SER A 168 14.31 -9.47 3.62
CA SER A 168 15.72 -9.72 3.32
C SER A 168 15.87 -10.56 2.05
N ASP A 169 14.98 -11.53 1.82
CA ASP A 169 14.95 -12.28 0.56
C ASP A 169 14.59 -11.39 -0.63
N VAL A 170 13.60 -10.51 -0.48
CA VAL A 170 13.28 -9.46 -1.46
C VAL A 170 14.52 -8.62 -1.72
N LYS A 171 15.20 -8.09 -0.68
CA LYS A 171 16.46 -7.35 -0.84
C LYS A 171 17.50 -8.12 -1.67
N ASN A 172 17.64 -9.43 -1.44
CA ASN A 172 18.57 -10.27 -2.17
C ASN A 172 18.17 -10.47 -3.65
N ARG A 173 16.87 -10.63 -3.94
CA ARG A 173 16.37 -10.68 -5.34
C ARG A 173 16.60 -9.35 -6.06
N LEU A 174 16.37 -8.26 -5.34
CA LEU A 174 16.50 -6.89 -5.84
C LEU A 174 17.94 -6.42 -6.09
N THR A 175 18.93 -7.08 -5.48
CA THR A 175 20.36 -6.76 -5.63
C THR A 175 21.09 -7.61 -6.66
N LYS A 176 20.57 -8.81 -6.98
CA LYS A 176 21.19 -9.76 -7.93
C LYS A 176 20.89 -9.50 -9.41
N ASN A 177 19.86 -8.72 -9.75
CA ASN A 177 19.53 -8.41 -11.14
C ASN A 177 20.33 -7.18 -11.60
N GLU A 178 21.37 -7.37 -12.42
CA GLU A 178 22.30 -6.30 -12.84
C GLU A 178 21.73 -5.38 -13.95
N GLU A 179 20.74 -5.83 -14.74
CA GLU A 179 20.18 -5.07 -15.87
C GLU A 179 19.15 -4.00 -15.45
N ALA A 180 19.46 -2.72 -15.70
CA ALA A 180 18.71 -1.56 -15.22
C ALA A 180 17.22 -1.52 -15.61
N ASP A 181 16.86 -1.99 -16.81
CA ASP A 181 15.49 -1.91 -17.33
C ASP A 181 14.57 -3.04 -16.84
N LYS A 182 15.12 -4.26 -16.59
CA LYS A 182 14.35 -5.37 -16.01
C LYS A 182 14.13 -5.24 -14.51
N LYS A 183 15.01 -4.50 -13.81
CA LYS A 183 14.90 -4.25 -12.35
C LYS A 183 13.50 -3.76 -11.96
N TRP A 184 12.96 -2.87 -12.77
CA TRP A 184 11.73 -2.12 -12.53
C TRP A 184 10.44 -2.92 -12.65
N GLU A 185 10.35 -3.83 -13.60
CA GLU A 185 9.21 -4.75 -13.71
C GLU A 185 9.19 -5.72 -12.52
N HIS A 186 10.35 -6.27 -12.17
CA HIS A 186 10.48 -7.17 -11.01
C HIS A 186 10.14 -6.48 -9.67
N PHE A 187 10.52 -5.21 -9.49
CA PHE A 187 10.19 -4.48 -8.26
C PHE A 187 8.69 -4.42 -7.97
N LYS A 188 7.84 -4.29 -9.00
CA LYS A 188 6.39 -4.19 -8.79
C LYS A 188 5.81 -5.49 -8.24
N ASP A 189 6.24 -6.60 -8.82
CA ASP A 189 5.82 -7.92 -8.35
C ASP A 189 6.38 -8.21 -6.95
N ASP A 190 7.65 -7.89 -6.70
CA ASP A 190 8.27 -8.03 -5.38
C ASP A 190 7.58 -7.18 -4.30
N ILE A 191 7.16 -5.95 -4.63
CA ILE A 191 6.39 -5.10 -3.71
C ILE A 191 5.03 -5.71 -3.43
N SER A 192 4.29 -6.11 -4.46
CA SER A 192 2.99 -6.75 -4.29
C SER A 192 3.08 -8.05 -3.48
N ASP A 193 4.10 -8.87 -3.71
CA ASP A 193 4.37 -10.09 -2.98
C ASP A 193 4.70 -9.79 -1.51
N ALA A 194 5.54 -8.77 -1.26
CA ALA A 194 5.83 -8.32 0.09
C ALA A 194 4.56 -7.85 0.82
N TYR A 195 3.66 -7.12 0.15
CA TYR A 195 2.37 -6.72 0.73
C TYR A 195 1.39 -7.88 0.92
N SER A 196 1.44 -8.90 0.07
CA SER A 196 0.69 -10.16 0.26
C SER A 196 1.18 -10.91 1.50
N HIS A 197 2.49 -10.96 1.73
CA HIS A 197 3.06 -11.52 2.95
C HIS A 197 2.75 -10.69 4.18
N LEU A 198 2.82 -9.36 4.09
CA LEU A 198 2.38 -8.43 5.13
C LEU A 198 0.92 -8.70 5.50
N LYS A 199 0.03 -8.78 4.51
CA LYS A 199 -1.38 -9.09 4.75
C LYS A 199 -1.54 -10.40 5.52
N LYS A 200 -0.85 -11.47 5.12
CA LYS A 200 -0.90 -12.76 5.85
C LYS A 200 -0.35 -12.64 7.28
N ALA A 201 0.68 -11.83 7.50
CA ALA A 201 1.28 -11.63 8.81
C ALA A 201 0.38 -10.82 9.76
N PHE A 202 -0.33 -9.82 9.23
CA PHE A 202 -1.15 -8.90 10.03
C PHE A 202 -2.60 -9.35 10.19
N VAL A 203 -3.08 -10.18 9.24
CA VAL A 203 -4.50 -10.45 9.03
C VAL A 203 -4.79 -11.92 8.71
N GLY A 204 -3.77 -12.77 8.66
CA GLY A 204 -3.89 -14.21 8.42
C GLY A 204 -3.88 -15.00 9.71
#